data_AF-A0AAU9XQM7-F1
#
_entry.id   AF-A0AAU9XQM7-F1
#
_cell.length_a   1.000
_cell.length_b   1.000
_cell.length_c   1.000
_cell.angle_alpha   90.00
_cell.angle_beta   90.00
_cell.angle_gamma   90.00
#
_symmetry.space_group_name_H-M   'P 1'
#
loop_
_entity.id
_entity.type
_entity.pdbx_description
1 polymer ?
#
loop_
_entity_poly.entity_id
_entity_poly.type
_entity_poly.pdbx_seq_one_letter_code
_entity_poly.pdbx_strand_id
1 'polypeptide(L)'
;IKANGSPVCFSARDTQMGKFKVPLAGKMGGVRLVHLYGYVSCHTPDKPHWSPWGCGSGAHEEINAVITNDKNQLLLPPTEFLSDHHAPGKWHKIPGYNSLSPVIELKVFKDPINVSAGQELRLWYGEDLTNWTEHDNGGRTCADVFILYINAVITNDKNRLLLPPTEFLSDHHAPGKWHKIPGYNSLSPVIELKVFKDPINVSAGQELRLWYGEDLTNWTEDDNGGRTCADVFILYV
;
A
#
# COMPACT_ATOMS: atom_id res chain seq x y z
N ILE A 1 -3.62 1.06 7.85
CA ILE A 1 -3.18 1.12 9.27
C ILE A 1 -1.85 1.86 9.35
N LYS A 2 -1.71 2.83 10.26
CA LYS A 2 -0.43 3.57 10.44
C LYS A 2 0.61 2.63 11.04
N ALA A 3 1.81 2.59 10.46
CA ALA A 3 2.86 1.62 10.79
C ALA A 3 3.98 2.19 11.67
N ASN A 4 3.90 3.48 12.01
CA ASN A 4 4.95 4.19 12.73
C ASN A 4 4.37 5.05 13.86
N GLY A 5 5.03 5.04 15.02
CA GLY A 5 4.71 5.98 16.12
C GLY A 5 5.47 7.31 15.98
N SER A 6 6.70 7.28 15.49
CA SER A 6 7.52 8.46 15.15
C SER A 6 7.71 8.56 13.64
N PRO A 7 7.96 9.76 13.07
CA PRO A 7 8.19 9.94 11.64
C PRO A 7 9.28 9.00 11.10
N VAL A 8 9.00 8.38 9.94
CA VAL A 8 9.97 7.55 9.23
C VAL A 8 10.75 8.45 8.28
N CYS A 9 12.05 8.58 8.49
CA CYS A 9 12.89 9.49 7.72
C CYS A 9 13.96 8.73 6.93
N PHE A 10 14.21 9.18 5.71
CA PHE A 10 15.27 8.65 4.85
C PHE A 10 16.04 9.79 4.17
N SER A 11 17.28 9.52 3.79
CA SER A 11 18.15 10.47 3.08
C SER A 11 18.46 9.97 1.67
N ALA A 12 19.03 10.83 0.83
CA ALA A 12 19.28 10.51 -0.57
C ALA A 12 20.63 9.83 -0.85
N ARG A 13 21.42 9.55 0.21
CA ARG A 13 22.74 8.92 0.13
C ARG A 13 23.24 8.38 1.48
N ASP A 14 24.39 7.69 1.44
CA ASP A 14 25.18 7.23 2.60
C ASP A 14 24.50 6.10 3.41
N THR A 15 23.70 5.25 2.75
CA THR A 15 23.00 4.10 3.33
C THR A 15 22.02 4.51 4.45
N GLN A 16 21.22 5.55 4.22
CA GLN A 16 20.39 6.19 5.24
C GLN A 16 18.90 5.97 5.02
N MET A 17 18.45 4.75 5.28
CA MET A 17 17.05 4.35 5.17
C MET A 17 16.20 4.66 6.40
N GLY A 18 14.91 4.87 6.17
CA GLY A 18 13.89 4.89 7.21
C GLY A 18 13.37 3.48 7.48
N LYS A 19 13.33 3.06 8.74
CA LYS A 19 12.83 1.73 9.13
C LYS A 19 11.46 1.85 9.79
N PHE A 20 10.57 0.93 9.48
CA PHE A 20 9.28 0.80 10.14
C PHE A 20 8.88 -0.67 10.27
N LYS A 21 7.95 -0.96 11.18
CA LYS A 21 7.47 -2.32 11.41
C LYS A 21 6.05 -2.46 10.92
N VAL A 22 5.76 -3.59 10.29
CA VAL A 22 4.41 -3.99 9.91
C VAL A 22 3.58 -4.13 11.20
N PRO A 23 2.46 -3.41 11.35
CA PRO A 23 1.66 -3.47 12.58
C PRO A 23 0.88 -4.79 12.67
N LEU A 24 0.36 -5.30 11.54
CA LEU A 24 -0.51 -6.48 11.48
C LEU A 24 -0.04 -7.51 10.42
N ALA A 25 -0.18 -8.80 10.71
CA ALA A 25 0.09 -9.84 9.71
C ALA A 25 -1.02 -9.89 8.65
N GLY A 26 -0.69 -10.14 7.39
CA GLY A 26 -1.71 -10.30 6.35
C GLY A 26 -1.19 -10.03 4.94
N LYS A 27 -2.13 -9.73 4.03
CA LYS A 27 -1.84 -9.41 2.63
C LYS A 27 -1.79 -7.90 2.43
N MET A 28 -0.59 -7.37 2.24
CA MET A 28 -0.34 -5.96 1.93
C MET A 28 -0.58 -5.67 0.45
N GLY A 29 -1.51 -4.76 0.17
CA GLY A 29 -1.79 -4.19 -1.15
C GLY A 29 -0.90 -2.99 -1.51
N GLY A 30 -0.15 -2.44 -0.56
CA GLY A 30 0.75 -1.33 -0.79
C GLY A 30 1.04 -0.53 0.47
N VAL A 31 1.71 0.60 0.28
CA VAL A 31 1.91 1.62 1.30
C VAL A 31 1.42 2.98 0.83
N ARG A 32 0.87 3.76 1.75
CA ARG A 32 0.65 5.20 1.59
C ARG A 32 1.68 5.94 2.42
N LEU A 33 2.36 6.89 1.80
CA LEU A 33 3.34 7.76 2.43
C LEU A 33 2.76 9.17 2.49
N VAL A 34 2.66 9.74 3.69
CA VAL A 34 2.19 11.11 3.91
C VAL A 34 3.39 11.94 4.32
N HIS A 35 3.75 12.93 3.51
CA HIS A 35 4.89 13.80 3.80
C HIS A 35 4.60 14.60 5.06
N LEU A 36 5.61 14.74 5.92
CA LEU A 36 5.53 15.58 7.11
C LEU A 36 6.43 16.81 6.95
N TYR A 37 7.70 16.60 6.64
CA TYR A 37 8.68 17.67 6.49
C TYR A 37 9.99 17.16 5.86
N GLY A 38 10.86 18.09 5.48
CA GLY A 38 12.14 17.80 4.87
C GLY A 38 12.05 17.52 3.37
N TYR A 39 13.19 17.48 2.71
CA TYR A 39 13.31 17.32 1.26
C TYR A 39 14.58 16.55 0.94
N VAL A 40 14.55 15.84 -0.17
CA VAL A 40 15.68 15.14 -0.78
C VAL A 40 15.92 15.69 -2.19
N SER A 41 17.11 15.48 -2.72
CA SER A 41 17.47 15.88 -4.08
C SER A 41 18.49 14.92 -4.67
N CYS A 42 18.38 14.64 -5.97
CA CYS A 42 19.40 13.92 -6.74
C CYS A 42 20.54 14.82 -7.24
N HIS A 43 20.40 16.15 -7.09
CA HIS A 43 21.44 17.08 -7.52
C HIS A 43 21.31 18.36 -6.70
N THR A 44 22.00 18.38 -5.56
CA THR A 44 21.88 19.43 -4.54
C THR A 44 22.15 20.87 -5.00
N PRO A 45 23.00 21.15 -6.01
CA PRO A 45 23.19 22.51 -6.50
C PRO A 45 21.92 23.15 -7.08
N ASP A 46 21.01 22.35 -7.63
CA ASP A 46 19.84 22.84 -8.35
C ASP A 46 18.61 22.88 -7.44
N LYS A 47 18.19 24.10 -7.09
CA LYS A 47 16.99 24.34 -6.26
C LYS A 47 15.72 23.64 -6.78
N PRO A 48 15.43 23.56 -8.10
CA PRO A 48 14.24 22.90 -8.60
C PRO A 48 14.20 21.37 -8.36
N HIS A 49 15.34 20.76 -8.02
CA HIS A 49 15.46 19.31 -7.81
C HIS A 49 15.12 18.86 -6.38
N TRP A 50 14.82 19.77 -5.47
CA TRP A 50 14.44 19.42 -4.11
C TRP A 50 12.97 19.02 -4.06
N SER A 51 12.67 17.81 -3.59
CA SER A 51 11.30 17.33 -3.42
C SER A 51 11.14 16.32 -2.27
N PRO A 52 9.92 16.07 -1.79
CA PRO A 52 9.67 15.08 -0.76
C PRO A 52 10.08 13.65 -1.12
N TRP A 53 10.00 13.26 -2.40
CA TRP A 53 10.07 11.83 -2.79
C TRP A 53 11.02 11.50 -3.95
N GLY A 54 11.75 12.46 -4.50
CA GLY A 54 12.55 12.21 -5.71
C GLY A 54 13.48 13.37 -6.04
N CYS A 55 13.39 13.89 -7.27
CA CYS A 55 14.25 14.98 -7.74
C CYS A 55 13.47 16.06 -8.51
N GLY A 56 12.48 16.63 -7.81
CA GLY A 56 11.70 17.82 -8.19
C GLY A 56 11.38 17.99 -9.68
N SER A 57 11.44 19.24 -10.16
CA SER A 57 11.24 19.62 -11.56
C SER A 57 12.58 19.66 -12.29
N GLY A 58 13.03 18.49 -12.76
CA GLY A 58 14.21 18.33 -13.60
C GLY A 58 14.36 16.91 -14.12
N ALA A 59 14.22 15.91 -13.23
CA ALA A 59 14.17 14.49 -13.57
C ALA A 59 12.74 14.01 -13.97
N HIS A 60 11.99 14.83 -14.73
CA HIS A 60 10.62 14.53 -15.16
C HIS A 60 9.61 14.21 -14.04
N GLU A 61 9.80 14.81 -12.86
CA GLU A 61 8.94 14.64 -11.68
C GLU A 61 8.84 13.18 -11.16
N GLU A 62 9.78 12.32 -11.57
CA GLU A 62 9.85 10.91 -11.16
C GLU A 62 10.06 10.77 -9.65
N ILE A 63 9.50 9.68 -9.11
CA ILE A 63 9.63 9.31 -7.70
C ILE A 63 10.83 8.37 -7.58
N ASN A 64 11.59 8.52 -6.49
CA ASN A 64 12.70 7.65 -6.14
C ASN A 64 12.55 7.02 -4.74
N ALA A 65 11.49 7.38 -4.01
CA ALA A 65 11.11 6.73 -2.76
C ALA A 65 10.62 5.29 -3.00
N VAL A 66 11.28 4.29 -2.42
CA VAL A 66 10.94 2.87 -2.59
C VAL A 66 10.83 2.13 -1.25
N ILE A 67 10.09 1.02 -1.23
CA ILE A 67 9.99 0.12 -0.08
C ILE A 67 10.76 -1.16 -0.33
N THR A 68 11.56 -1.57 0.65
CA THR A 68 12.25 -2.87 0.64
C THR A 68 11.90 -3.70 1.87
N ASN A 69 12.23 -4.99 1.83
CA ASN A 69 12.34 -5.80 3.03
C ASN A 69 13.63 -5.48 3.83
N ASP A 70 13.85 -6.23 4.91
CA ASP A 70 15.02 -6.17 5.80
C ASP A 70 16.35 -6.63 5.15
N LYS A 71 16.28 -7.20 3.94
CA LYS A 71 17.42 -7.58 3.11
C LYS A 71 17.65 -6.62 1.94
N ASN A 72 17.04 -5.43 1.98
CA ASN A 72 17.13 -4.42 0.92
C ASN A 72 16.60 -4.90 -0.45
N GLN A 73 15.78 -5.93 -0.48
CA GLN A 73 15.13 -6.37 -1.72
C GLN A 73 13.90 -5.51 -1.97
N LEU A 74 13.81 -4.94 -3.18
CA LEU A 74 12.70 -4.10 -3.60
C LEU A 74 11.37 -4.86 -3.48
N LEU A 75 10.41 -4.25 -2.79
CA LEU A 75 9.03 -4.70 -2.67
C LEU A 75 8.08 -3.78 -3.42
N LEU A 76 8.25 -2.46 -3.28
CA LEU A 76 7.42 -1.45 -3.92
C LEU A 76 8.28 -0.29 -4.46
N PRO A 77 7.92 0.30 -5.61
CA PRO A 77 6.86 -0.17 -6.50
C PRO A 77 7.24 -1.51 -7.17
N PRO A 78 6.28 -2.21 -7.77
CA PRO A 78 6.57 -3.34 -8.66
C PRO A 78 7.53 -2.93 -9.78
N THR A 79 8.36 -3.87 -10.23
CA THR A 79 9.43 -3.59 -11.20
C THR A 79 8.92 -3.04 -12.54
N GLU A 80 7.66 -3.29 -12.88
CA GLU A 80 7.02 -2.81 -14.12
C GLU A 80 6.78 -1.28 -14.12
N PHE A 81 6.86 -0.63 -12.96
CA PHE A 81 6.74 0.84 -12.85
C PHE A 81 8.09 1.56 -12.94
N LEU A 82 9.20 0.82 -12.91
CA LEU A 82 10.52 1.42 -12.99
C LEU A 82 10.71 2.06 -14.36
N SER A 83 11.33 3.24 -14.36
CA SER A 83 11.66 4.00 -15.56
C SER A 83 12.69 3.24 -16.39
N ASP A 84 12.45 3.07 -17.69
CA ASP A 84 13.38 2.37 -18.58
C ASP A 84 14.78 3.00 -18.60
N HIS A 85 14.85 4.33 -18.50
CA HIS A 85 16.10 5.09 -18.57
C HIS A 85 16.88 5.12 -17.25
N HIS A 86 16.18 5.01 -16.12
CA HIS A 86 16.75 5.22 -14.79
C HIS A 86 16.47 4.05 -13.83
N ALA A 87 16.14 2.86 -14.37
CA ALA A 87 15.88 1.64 -13.61
C ALA A 87 17.00 1.23 -12.63
N PRO A 88 18.31 1.45 -12.91
CA PRO A 88 19.37 1.16 -11.94
C PRO A 88 19.23 1.94 -10.63
N GLY A 89 18.77 3.19 -10.68
CA GLY A 89 18.47 4.04 -9.54
C GLY A 89 17.07 3.85 -8.94
N LYS A 90 16.25 2.91 -9.45
CA LYS A 90 14.86 2.65 -9.00
C LYS A 90 13.89 3.82 -9.17
N TRP A 91 14.19 4.74 -10.07
CA TRP A 91 13.28 5.79 -10.50
C TRP A 91 12.03 5.20 -11.13
N HIS A 92 10.88 5.81 -10.88
CA HIS A 92 9.59 5.31 -11.36
C HIS A 92 8.54 6.42 -11.44
N LYS A 93 7.45 6.12 -12.14
CA LYS A 93 6.26 6.97 -12.22
C LYS A 93 5.04 6.22 -11.73
N ILE A 94 4.17 6.92 -11.02
CA ILE A 94 2.89 6.39 -10.55
C ILE A 94 1.82 7.32 -11.08
N PRO A 95 0.83 6.82 -11.85
CA PRO A 95 -0.24 7.66 -12.36
C PRO A 95 -0.92 8.48 -11.25
N GLY A 96 -1.02 9.79 -11.47
CA GLY A 96 -1.64 10.73 -10.51
C GLY A 96 -0.74 11.23 -9.39
N TYR A 97 0.51 10.74 -9.28
CA TYR A 97 1.50 11.20 -8.32
C TYR A 97 2.78 11.64 -9.00
N ASN A 98 3.48 12.54 -8.33
CA ASN A 98 4.80 13.00 -8.71
C ASN A 98 5.67 13.25 -7.46
N SER A 99 6.94 13.59 -7.67
CA SER A 99 7.90 13.75 -6.59
C SER A 99 7.55 14.85 -5.57
N LEU A 100 6.65 15.78 -5.93
CA LEU A 100 6.17 16.91 -5.11
C LEU A 100 4.84 16.65 -4.40
N SER A 101 4.20 15.52 -4.66
CA SER A 101 2.89 15.21 -4.10
C SER A 101 2.93 15.16 -2.57
N PRO A 102 1.97 15.74 -1.83
CA PRO A 102 1.98 15.72 -0.36
C PRO A 102 1.73 14.31 0.20
N VAL A 103 1.14 13.43 -0.61
CA VAL A 103 0.90 12.02 -0.33
C VAL A 103 1.23 11.24 -1.59
N ILE A 104 1.88 10.08 -1.44
CA ILE A 104 2.02 9.10 -2.53
C ILE A 104 1.60 7.72 -2.06
N GLU A 105 1.19 6.88 -3.00
CA GLU A 105 0.83 5.50 -2.73
C GLU A 105 1.61 4.55 -3.63
N LEU A 106 2.48 3.73 -3.03
CA LEU A 106 3.22 2.68 -3.72
C LEU A 106 2.42 1.39 -3.60
N LYS A 107 1.86 0.87 -4.70
CA LYS A 107 0.86 -0.20 -4.67
C LYS A 107 1.33 -1.45 -5.40
N VAL A 108 0.86 -2.61 -4.97
CA VAL A 108 0.94 -3.84 -5.76
C VAL A 108 -0.15 -3.83 -6.83
N PHE A 109 0.15 -4.33 -8.03
CA PHE A 109 -0.85 -4.40 -9.10
C PHE A 109 -1.53 -5.77 -9.18
N LYS A 110 -0.75 -6.85 -9.04
CA LYS A 110 -1.23 -8.22 -9.29
C LYS A 110 -1.36 -9.05 -8.02
N ASP A 111 -0.24 -9.28 -7.33
CA ASP A 111 -0.19 -10.16 -6.18
C ASP A 111 0.13 -9.38 -4.89
N PRO A 112 -0.73 -9.46 -3.86
CA PRO A 112 -0.45 -8.88 -2.56
C PRO A 112 0.80 -9.49 -1.91
N ILE A 113 1.52 -8.67 -1.16
CA ILE A 113 2.72 -9.09 -0.45
C ILE A 113 2.30 -9.68 0.90
N ASN A 114 2.67 -10.92 1.18
CA ASN A 114 2.48 -11.51 2.50
C ASN A 114 3.43 -10.83 3.49
N VAL A 115 2.88 -10.29 4.57
CA VAL A 115 3.63 -9.64 5.63
C VAL A 115 3.27 -10.23 7.00
N SER A 116 4.22 -10.25 7.92
CA SER A 116 4.01 -10.66 9.31
C SER A 116 4.03 -9.46 10.25
N ALA A 117 3.26 -9.51 11.33
CA ALA A 117 3.33 -8.50 12.38
C ALA A 117 4.76 -8.41 12.93
N GLY A 118 5.27 -7.19 13.10
CA GLY A 118 6.63 -6.91 13.54
C GLY A 118 7.71 -7.04 12.47
N GLN A 119 7.39 -7.49 11.26
CA GLN A 119 8.32 -7.53 10.13
C GLN A 119 8.87 -6.12 9.83
N GLU A 120 10.19 -6.00 9.68
CA GLU A 120 10.82 -4.73 9.29
C GLU A 120 10.68 -4.51 7.78
N LEU A 121 10.20 -3.32 7.43
CA LEU A 121 10.24 -2.77 6.08
C LEU A 121 11.06 -1.47 6.11
N ARG A 122 11.61 -1.09 4.96
CA ARG A 122 12.50 0.07 4.84
C ARG A 122 12.04 0.99 3.73
N LEU A 123 11.98 2.28 4.02
CA LEU A 123 11.78 3.36 3.07
C LEU A 123 13.15 3.91 2.66
N TRP A 124 13.40 3.90 1.36
CA TRP A 124 14.69 4.24 0.76
C TRP A 124 14.55 5.32 -0.30
N TYR A 125 15.63 6.09 -0.50
CA TYR A 125 15.89 6.72 -1.78
C TYR A 125 16.53 5.66 -2.69
N GLY A 126 16.01 5.47 -3.90
CA GLY A 126 16.38 4.41 -4.80
C GLY A 126 17.85 4.42 -5.22
N GLU A 127 18.41 5.60 -5.44
CA GLU A 127 19.84 5.78 -5.74
C GLU A 127 20.75 5.39 -4.58
N ASP A 128 20.37 5.76 -3.35
CA ASP A 128 21.06 5.35 -2.11
C ASP A 128 21.00 3.82 -1.94
N LEU A 129 19.82 3.23 -2.15
CA LEU A 129 19.62 1.78 -2.08
C LEU A 129 20.57 1.00 -3.00
N THR A 130 20.88 1.54 -4.19
CA THR A 130 21.70 0.85 -5.19
C THR A 130 23.12 1.40 -5.33
N ASN A 131 23.49 2.41 -4.54
CA ASN A 131 24.72 3.19 -4.70
C ASN A 131 24.89 3.73 -6.14
N TRP A 132 23.79 4.16 -6.77
CA TRP A 132 23.78 4.64 -8.15
C TRP A 132 23.81 6.16 -8.15
N THR A 133 24.88 6.76 -8.71
CA THR A 133 25.04 8.21 -8.90
C THR A 133 24.87 9.09 -7.66
N GLU A 134 24.83 8.55 -6.43
CA GLU A 134 24.42 9.30 -5.22
C GLU A 134 25.39 10.40 -4.72
N HIS A 135 26.52 10.61 -5.38
CA HIS A 135 27.58 11.54 -4.95
C HIS A 135 27.15 13.02 -4.88
N ASP A 136 26.23 13.45 -5.73
CA ASP A 136 25.66 14.79 -5.80
C ASP A 136 24.27 14.90 -5.14
N ASN A 137 23.81 13.79 -4.55
CA ASN A 137 22.56 13.73 -3.80
C ASN A 137 22.68 14.38 -2.42
N GLY A 138 21.53 14.70 -1.84
CA GLY A 138 21.47 15.16 -0.46
C GLY A 138 20.07 15.37 0.07
N GLY A 139 20.02 15.84 1.31
CA GLY A 139 18.78 16.07 2.03
C GLY A 139 18.28 14.86 2.80
N ARG A 140 17.21 15.11 3.56
CA ARG A 140 16.50 14.14 4.38
C ARG A 140 15.05 14.55 4.46
N THR A 141 14.16 13.58 4.28
CA THR A 141 12.71 13.78 4.27
C THR A 141 12.06 12.78 5.23
N CYS A 142 10.94 13.16 5.82
CA CYS A 142 10.24 12.40 6.86
C CYS A 142 8.75 12.27 6.53
N ALA A 143 8.21 11.09 6.80
CA ALA A 143 6.84 10.73 6.44
C ALA A 143 6.15 9.90 7.53
N ASP A 144 4.83 9.95 7.53
CA ASP A 144 4.01 8.89 8.10
C ASP A 144 3.78 7.79 7.06
N VAL A 145 3.83 6.54 7.50
CA VAL A 145 3.69 5.34 6.67
C VAL A 145 2.43 4.60 7.07
N PHE A 146 1.57 4.33 6.09
CA PHE A 146 0.38 3.51 6.28
C PHE A 146 0.46 2.26 5.41
N ILE A 147 0.22 1.09 6.00
CA ILE A 147 0.07 -0.16 5.27
C ILE A 147 -1.38 -0.33 4.85
N LEU A 148 -1.58 -0.71 3.59
CA LEU A 148 -2.88 -0.91 2.95
C LEU A 148 -3.16 -2.43 2.86
N TYR A 149 -4.21 -2.93 3.52
CA TYR A 149 -4.58 -4.36 3.57
C TYR A 149 -5.90 -4.65 2.84
N ILE A 150 -6.14 -5.90 2.43
CA ILE A 150 -7.36 -6.37 1.73
C ILE A 150 -8.30 -7.16 2.67
N ASN A 151 -9.44 -6.60 3.12
CA ASN A 151 -10.38 -7.35 3.98
C ASN A 151 -11.84 -6.80 4.07
N ALA A 152 -12.58 -6.73 2.96
CA ALA A 152 -13.98 -6.30 2.95
C ALA A 152 -14.97 -7.45 2.67
N VAL A 153 -15.99 -7.66 3.51
CA VAL A 153 -16.97 -8.76 3.39
C VAL A 153 -18.41 -8.27 3.48
N ILE A 154 -19.36 -8.98 2.87
CA ILE A 154 -20.80 -8.65 2.92
C ILE A 154 -21.57 -9.74 3.66
N THR A 155 -22.48 -9.34 4.55
CA THR A 155 -23.35 -10.23 5.32
C THR A 155 -24.84 -9.88 5.16
N ASN A 156 -25.70 -10.77 5.61
CA ASN A 156 -27.12 -10.45 5.85
C ASN A 156 -27.34 -9.72 7.20
N ASP A 157 -28.61 -9.45 7.51
CA ASP A 157 -29.13 -8.87 8.75
C ASP A 157 -28.76 -9.63 10.04
N LYS A 158 -28.39 -10.90 9.92
CA LYS A 158 -27.96 -11.78 11.02
C LYS A 158 -26.43 -11.96 11.05
N ASN A 159 -25.67 -11.09 10.37
CA ASN A 159 -24.22 -11.14 10.26
C ASN A 159 -23.69 -12.47 9.68
N ARG A 160 -24.49 -13.19 8.89
CA ARG A 160 -24.05 -14.39 8.17
C ARG A 160 -23.36 -13.96 6.88
N LEU A 161 -22.14 -14.46 6.67
CA LEU A 161 -21.34 -14.17 5.47
C LEU A 161 -22.11 -14.57 4.20
N LEU A 162 -22.24 -13.61 3.29
CA LEU A 162 -22.78 -13.80 1.94
C LEU A 162 -21.66 -13.74 0.91
N LEU A 163 -20.77 -12.74 1.02
CA LEU A 163 -19.67 -12.53 0.08
C LEU A 163 -18.35 -12.13 0.79
N PRO A 164 -17.18 -12.50 0.23
CA PRO A 164 -17.04 -13.42 -0.91
C PRO A 164 -17.44 -14.85 -0.51
N PRO A 165 -17.74 -15.73 -1.49
CA PRO A 165 -17.95 -17.15 -1.24
C PRO A 165 -16.82 -17.78 -0.42
N THR A 166 -17.14 -18.79 0.39
CA THR A 166 -16.19 -19.37 1.37
C THR A 166 -14.91 -19.91 0.73
N GLU A 167 -14.97 -20.36 -0.53
CA GLU A 167 -13.81 -20.82 -1.31
C GLU A 167 -12.76 -19.74 -1.60
N PHE A 168 -13.10 -18.46 -1.45
CA PHE A 168 -12.15 -17.34 -1.59
C PHE A 168 -11.53 -16.93 -0.26
N LEU A 169 -12.03 -17.44 0.87
CA LEU A 169 -11.48 -17.17 2.18
C LEU A 169 -10.13 -17.89 2.36
N SER A 170 -9.24 -17.28 3.13
CA SER A 170 -7.95 -17.85 3.47
C SER A 170 -8.04 -18.76 4.68
N ASP A 171 -7.63 -20.02 4.53
CA ASP A 171 -7.60 -21.00 5.63
C ASP A 171 -6.64 -20.62 6.76
N HIS A 172 -5.60 -19.83 6.48
CA HIS A 172 -4.53 -19.50 7.44
C HIS A 172 -4.91 -18.35 8.39
N HIS A 173 -5.95 -17.58 8.06
CA HIS A 173 -6.46 -16.47 8.88
C HIS A 173 -7.99 -16.52 8.97
N ALA A 174 -8.51 -17.75 9.19
CA ALA A 174 -9.94 -18.07 9.19
C ALA A 174 -10.84 -17.18 10.07
N PRO A 175 -10.43 -16.71 11.27
CA PRO A 175 -11.29 -15.82 12.06
C PRO A 175 -11.48 -14.46 11.37
N GLY A 176 -10.43 -13.77 10.94
CA GLY A 176 -10.53 -12.43 10.36
C GLY A 176 -11.14 -12.29 8.96
N LYS A 177 -11.67 -13.38 8.37
CA LYS A 177 -12.33 -13.42 7.04
C LYS A 177 -11.52 -12.84 5.87
N TRP A 178 -10.20 -12.90 5.98
CA TRP A 178 -9.27 -12.53 4.92
C TRP A 178 -9.48 -13.38 3.66
N HIS A 179 -9.41 -12.77 2.48
CA HIS A 179 -9.71 -13.44 1.21
C HIS A 179 -8.88 -12.90 0.04
N LYS A 180 -8.91 -13.62 -1.10
CA LYS A 180 -8.32 -13.18 -2.37
C LYS A 180 -9.38 -13.30 -3.47
N ILE A 181 -9.65 -12.20 -4.16
CA ILE A 181 -10.54 -12.20 -5.32
C ILE A 181 -9.65 -12.10 -6.57
N PRO A 182 -9.70 -13.06 -7.50
CA PRO A 182 -8.88 -13.00 -8.71
C PRO A 182 -9.10 -11.69 -9.48
N GLY A 183 -8.01 -10.97 -9.78
CA GLY A 183 -8.04 -9.71 -10.52
C GLY A 183 -8.31 -8.46 -9.68
N TYR A 184 -8.56 -8.59 -8.38
CA TYR A 184 -8.83 -7.45 -7.48
C TYR A 184 -7.83 -7.39 -6.32
N ASN A 185 -7.64 -6.17 -5.79
CA ASN A 185 -6.90 -5.91 -4.57
C ASN A 185 -7.62 -4.85 -3.70
N SER A 186 -7.06 -4.48 -2.54
CA SER A 186 -7.68 -3.52 -1.58
C SER A 186 -7.87 -2.12 -2.11
N LEU A 187 -7.26 -1.80 -3.25
CA LEU A 187 -7.24 -0.49 -3.85
C LEU A 187 -7.90 -0.50 -5.23
N SER A 188 -8.48 -1.64 -5.64
CA SER A 188 -9.36 -1.67 -6.81
C SER A 188 -10.50 -0.67 -6.56
N PRO A 189 -10.73 0.30 -7.47
CA PRO A 189 -11.77 1.32 -7.29
C PRO A 189 -13.18 0.69 -7.27
N VAL A 190 -13.29 -0.52 -7.79
CA VAL A 190 -14.44 -1.41 -7.72
C VAL A 190 -13.90 -2.79 -7.34
N ILE A 191 -14.58 -3.48 -6.43
CA ILE A 191 -14.32 -4.90 -6.15
C ILE A 191 -15.57 -5.67 -6.54
N GLU A 192 -15.44 -6.60 -7.47
CA GLU A 192 -16.55 -7.50 -7.84
C GLU A 192 -16.47 -8.80 -7.04
N LEU A 193 -17.36 -8.94 -6.07
CA LEU A 193 -17.54 -10.16 -5.30
C LEU A 193 -18.47 -11.11 -6.07
N LYS A 194 -17.91 -11.90 -7.00
CA LYS A 194 -18.69 -12.80 -7.86
C LYS A 194 -19.11 -14.08 -7.15
N VAL A 195 -20.30 -14.55 -7.50
CA VAL A 195 -20.83 -15.87 -7.14
C VAL A 195 -20.97 -16.70 -8.41
N PHE A 196 -20.15 -17.74 -8.56
CA PHE A 196 -20.04 -18.48 -9.82
C PHE A 196 -20.96 -19.70 -9.93
N LYS A 197 -21.47 -20.23 -8.80
CA LYS A 197 -22.28 -21.45 -8.78
C LYS A 197 -23.72 -21.22 -8.30
N ASP A 198 -23.89 -20.60 -7.14
CA ASP A 198 -25.20 -20.50 -6.48
C ASP A 198 -25.55 -19.03 -6.19
N PRO A 199 -26.31 -18.34 -7.08
CA PRO A 199 -26.69 -16.95 -6.86
C PRO A 199 -27.34 -16.74 -5.49
N ILE A 200 -26.99 -15.64 -4.83
CA ILE A 200 -27.54 -15.31 -3.52
C ILE A 200 -28.96 -14.80 -3.72
N ASN A 201 -29.94 -15.51 -3.13
CA ASN A 201 -31.31 -15.03 -3.10
C ASN A 201 -31.42 -13.80 -2.19
N VAL A 202 -31.80 -12.66 -2.77
CA VAL A 202 -32.08 -11.40 -2.08
C VAL A 202 -33.55 -11.04 -2.21
N SER A 203 -34.18 -10.72 -1.08
CA SER A 203 -35.59 -10.30 -1.02
C SER A 203 -35.72 -8.78 -0.96
N ALA A 204 -36.86 -8.26 -1.40
CA ALA A 204 -37.17 -6.83 -1.25
C ALA A 204 -37.15 -6.43 0.24
N GLY A 205 -36.46 -5.33 0.55
CA GLY A 205 -36.30 -4.84 1.92
C GLY A 205 -35.30 -5.61 2.79
N GLN A 206 -34.56 -6.56 2.23
CA GLN A 206 -33.51 -7.26 2.96
C GLN A 206 -32.32 -6.32 3.25
N GLU A 207 -31.87 -6.29 4.50
CA GLU A 207 -30.66 -5.57 4.91
C GLU A 207 -29.41 -6.36 4.52
N LEU A 208 -28.45 -5.66 3.90
CA LEU A 208 -27.10 -6.13 3.64
C LEU A 208 -26.12 -5.24 4.39
N ARG A 209 -25.08 -5.84 4.97
CA ARG A 209 -24.06 -5.12 5.75
C ARG A 209 -22.69 -5.33 5.14
N LEU A 210 -21.97 -4.23 4.93
CA LEU A 210 -20.57 -4.22 4.54
C LEU A 210 -19.71 -4.15 5.80
N TRP A 211 -18.84 -5.14 5.99
CA TRP A 211 -17.99 -5.29 7.16
C TRP A 211 -16.51 -5.28 6.79
N TYR A 212 -15.68 -4.82 7.74
CA TYR A 212 -14.30 -5.26 7.82
C TYR A 212 -14.27 -6.66 8.41
N GLY A 213 -13.55 -7.61 7.81
CA GLY A 213 -13.66 -9.04 8.19
C GLY A 213 -13.31 -9.34 9.65
N GLU A 214 -12.38 -8.59 10.21
CA GLU A 214 -11.99 -8.68 11.63
C GLU A 214 -13.07 -8.15 12.56
N ASP A 215 -13.67 -7.00 12.21
CA ASP A 215 -14.78 -6.34 12.91
C ASP A 215 -16.05 -7.23 12.96
N LEU A 216 -16.32 -7.95 11.87
CA LEU A 216 -17.43 -8.92 11.84
C LEU A 216 -17.26 -10.03 12.88
N THR A 217 -16.01 -10.35 13.26
CA THR A 217 -15.69 -11.56 14.03
C THR A 217 -15.13 -11.28 15.41
N ASN A 218 -14.97 -10.02 15.83
CA ASN A 218 -14.29 -9.67 17.08
C ASN A 218 -12.87 -10.25 17.14
N TRP A 219 -12.18 -10.28 15.99
CA TRP A 219 -10.83 -10.83 15.91
C TRP A 219 -9.81 -9.69 15.84
N THR A 220 -8.98 -9.54 16.88
CA THR A 220 -7.89 -8.54 16.90
C THR A 220 -8.35 -7.14 16.48
N GLU A 221 -9.41 -6.61 17.10
CA GLU A 221 -9.95 -5.30 16.73
C GLU A 221 -9.20 -4.12 17.38
N ASP A 222 -8.43 -4.41 18.42
CA ASP A 222 -7.80 -3.41 19.29
C ASP A 222 -6.76 -2.54 18.55
N ASP A 223 -6.17 -3.07 17.48
CA ASP A 223 -5.21 -2.38 16.60
C ASP A 223 -5.81 -1.95 15.26
N ASN A 224 -7.13 -2.15 15.08
CA ASN A 224 -7.86 -1.70 13.90
C ASN A 224 -8.23 -0.22 13.99
N GLY A 225 -8.25 0.46 12.83
CA GLY A 225 -8.59 1.87 12.78
C GLY A 225 -8.83 2.40 11.38
N GLY A 226 -9.71 3.41 11.29
CA GLY A 226 -10.14 4.05 10.05
C GLY A 226 -11.59 3.76 9.69
N ARG A 227 -12.10 4.44 8.67
CA ARG A 227 -13.42 4.21 8.08
C ARG A 227 -13.32 4.42 6.57
N THR A 228 -13.96 3.56 5.81
CA THR A 228 -14.15 3.72 4.36
C THR A 228 -15.64 3.77 4.03
N CYS A 229 -15.97 4.38 2.90
CA CYS A 229 -17.32 4.43 2.35
C CYS A 229 -17.27 3.91 0.92
N ALA A 230 -18.29 3.17 0.49
CA ALA A 230 -18.37 2.62 -0.85
C ALA A 230 -19.82 2.62 -1.32
N ASP A 231 -20.02 2.87 -2.62
CA ASP A 231 -21.28 2.56 -3.28
C ASP A 231 -21.37 1.06 -3.54
N VAL A 232 -22.54 0.48 -3.30
CA VAL A 232 -22.77 -0.96 -3.48
C VAL A 232 -23.77 -1.17 -4.61
N PHE A 233 -23.32 -1.88 -5.64
CA PHE A 233 -24.15 -2.26 -6.78
C PHE A 233 -24.42 -3.76 -6.73
N ILE A 234 -25.68 -4.15 -6.92
CA ILE A 234 -26.11 -5.55 -6.96
C ILE A 234 -26.50 -5.87 -8.39
N LEU A 235 -25.84 -6.86 -8.98
CA LEU A 235 -26.23 -7.41 -10.28
C LEU A 235 -27.23 -8.55 -10.07
N TYR A 236 -28.46 -8.37 -10.55
CA TYR A 236 -29.47 -9.41 -10.60
C TYR A 236 -29.30 -10.23 -11.87
N VAL A 237 -29.42 -11.56 -11.75
CA VAL A 237 -29.42 -12.52 -12.86
C VAL A 237 -30.73 -13.28 -12.93
#